data_AF-A0A3N5BPL6-F1
#
_entry.id   AF-A0A3N5BPL6-F1
#
_cell.length_a   1.000
_cell.length_b   1.000
_cell.length_c   1.000
_cell.angle_alpha   90.00
_cell.angle_beta   90.00
_cell.angle_gamma   90.00
#
_symmetry.space_group_name_H-M   'P 1'
#
loop_
_entity.id
_entity.type
_entity.pdbx_description
1 polymer ?
#
loop_
_entity_poly.entity_id
_entity_poly.type
_entity_poly.pdbx_seq_one_letter_code
_entity_poly.pdbx_strand_id
1 'polypeptide(L)' 'MDKEIPYYVLDENGQIGSINEPYIDDGDLKELLLSILGDDIPQEEIQKILDASADEKLTEDEFDKLVDEFILKNKK' A
#
# COMPACT_ATOMS: atom_id res chain seq x y z
N MET A 1 8.62 -21.63 3.71
CA MET A 1 9.32 -20.85 2.68
C MET A 1 8.23 -20.28 1.80
N ASP A 2 7.66 -19.20 2.30
CA ASP A 2 6.59 -18.44 1.67
C ASP A 2 7.16 -17.83 0.40
N LYS A 3 6.68 -18.31 -0.73
CA LYS A 3 7.10 -17.85 -2.05
C LYS A 3 6.32 -16.57 -2.31
N GLU A 4 7.02 -15.45 -2.35
CA GLU A 4 6.52 -14.19 -2.90
C GLU A 4 5.89 -14.49 -4.27
N ILE A 5 4.61 -14.21 -4.40
CA ILE A 5 3.86 -14.42 -5.65
C ILE A 5 4.14 -13.18 -6.50
N PRO A 6 4.89 -13.27 -7.61
CA PRO A 6 5.09 -12.10 -8.45
C PRO A 6 3.81 -11.86 -9.26
N TYR A 7 3.14 -10.74 -8.99
CA TYR A 7 1.96 -10.32 -9.73
C TYR A 7 2.38 -9.91 -11.15
N TYR A 8 2.14 -10.79 -12.13
CA TYR A 8 2.25 -10.48 -13.55
C TYR A 8 0.87 -10.56 -14.19
N VAL A 9 0.38 -9.45 -14.74
CA VAL A 9 -0.77 -9.44 -15.65
C VAL A 9 -0.22 -9.44 -17.07
N LEU A 10 -0.48 -10.52 -17.80
CA LEU A 10 -0.14 -10.65 -19.22
C LEU A 10 -1.26 -10.01 -20.05
N ASP A 11 -0.93 -9.19 -21.04
CA ASP A 11 -1.91 -8.71 -22.00
C ASP A 11 -2.36 -9.84 -22.95
N GLU A 12 -3.37 -9.58 -23.80
CA GLU A 12 -3.93 -10.56 -24.76
C GLU A 12 -2.89 -11.11 -25.75
N ASN A 13 -1.72 -10.49 -25.86
CA ASN A 13 -0.60 -10.93 -26.71
C ASN A 13 0.56 -11.56 -25.92
N GLY A 14 0.42 -11.75 -24.61
CA GLY A 14 1.42 -12.38 -23.75
C GLY A 14 2.69 -11.54 -23.55
N GLN A 15 2.62 -10.22 -23.75
CA GLN A 15 3.72 -9.30 -23.45
C GLN A 15 3.52 -8.70 -22.06
N ILE A 16 4.63 -8.33 -21.41
CA ILE A 16 4.58 -7.48 -20.22
C ILE A 16 4.28 -6.08 -20.73
N GLY A 17 3.00 -5.76 -20.86
CA GLY A 17 2.56 -4.41 -21.25
C GLY A 17 3.11 -3.39 -20.26
N SER A 18 3.85 -2.41 -20.75
CA SER A 18 4.39 -1.30 -19.96
C SER A 18 3.26 -0.37 -19.52
N ILE A 19 2.56 -0.78 -18.48
CA ILE A 19 1.50 -0.09 -17.75
C ILE A 19 1.41 -0.83 -16.41
N ASN A 20 0.87 -0.18 -15.38
CA ASN A 20 0.70 -0.70 -14.02
C ASN A 20 1.88 -0.42 -13.09
N GLU A 21 1.94 0.83 -12.62
CA GLU A 21 2.24 1.03 -11.21
C GLU A 21 1.34 0.06 -10.41
N PRO A 22 1.89 -0.65 -9.41
CA PRO A 22 1.08 -1.54 -8.58
C PRO A 22 -0.02 -0.73 -7.89
N TYR A 23 -1.22 -0.76 -8.45
CA TYR A 23 -2.40 -0.15 -7.84
C TYR A 23 -2.89 -1.10 -6.75
N ILE A 24 -2.64 -0.71 -5.51
CA ILE A 24 -3.23 -1.35 -4.34
C ILE A 24 -4.59 -0.70 -4.07
N ASP A 25 -5.63 -1.51 -3.93
CA ASP A 25 -6.95 -0.99 -3.54
C ASP A 25 -6.93 -0.64 -2.04
N ASP A 26 -7.82 0.26 -1.60
CA ASP A 26 -7.88 0.70 -0.20
C ASP A 26 -8.07 -0.47 0.77
N GLY A 27 -8.80 -1.51 0.34
CA GLY A 27 -8.99 -2.73 1.10
C GLY A 27 -7.68 -3.50 1.32
N ASP A 28 -6.91 -3.69 0.26
CA ASP A 28 -5.62 -4.40 0.31
C ASP A 28 -4.58 -3.61 1.10
N LEU A 29 -4.55 -2.29 0.93
CA LEU A 29 -3.65 -1.40 1.68
C LEU A 29 -3.95 -1.45 3.18
N LYS A 30 -5.22 -1.46 3.55
CA LYS A 30 -5.64 -1.64 4.95
C LYS A 30 -5.18 -2.98 5.52
N GLU A 31 -5.38 -4.08 4.79
CA GLU A 31 -4.93 -5.40 5.25
C GLU A 31 -3.41 -5.47 5.38
N LEU A 32 -2.66 -4.85 4.46
CA LEU A 32 -1.21 -4.75 4.54
C LEU A 32 -0.76 -3.99 5.79
N LEU A 33 -1.35 -2.82 6.06
CA LEU A 33 -1.02 -2.01 7.23
C LEU A 33 -1.32 -2.77 8.54
N LEU A 34 -2.48 -3.44 8.62
CA LEU A 34 -2.83 -4.29 9.76
C LEU A 34 -1.89 -5.48 9.92
N SER A 35 -1.46 -6.10 8.82
CA SER A 35 -0.52 -7.23 8.88
C SER A 35 0.88 -6.82 9.36
N ILE A 36 1.32 -5.60 9.05
CA ILE A 36 2.66 -5.10 9.43
C ILE A 36 2.66 -4.58 10.88
N LEU A 37 1.61 -3.87 11.26
CA LEU A 37 1.56 -3.14 12.53
C LEU A 37 0.72 -3.83 13.61
N GLY A 38 -0.14 -4.77 13.23
CA GLY A 38 -1.03 -5.51 14.12
C GLY A 38 -2.40 -4.84 14.32
N ASP A 39 -3.32 -5.59 14.96
CA ASP A 39 -4.68 -5.14 15.28
C ASP A 39 -4.79 -4.00 16.31
N ASP A 40 -3.68 -3.57 16.91
CA ASP A 40 -3.67 -2.50 17.93
C ASP A 40 -3.71 -1.09 17.32
N ILE A 41 -3.62 -1.00 15.98
CA ILE A 41 -3.68 0.27 15.26
C ILE A 41 -5.10 0.86 15.30
N PRO A 42 -5.25 2.14 15.68
CA PRO A 42 -6.53 2.83 15.59
C PRO A 42 -7.00 2.92 14.13
N GLN A 43 -8.27 2.57 13.87
CA GLN A 43 -8.86 2.69 12.54
C GLN A 43 -8.76 4.13 11.97
N GLU A 44 -8.79 5.15 12.84
CA GLU A 44 -8.62 6.55 12.46
C GLU A 44 -7.24 6.82 11.82
N GLU A 45 -6.20 6.11 12.23
CA GLU A 45 -4.86 6.29 11.67
C GLU A 45 -4.72 5.56 10.33
N ILE A 46 -5.33 4.38 10.19
CA ILE A 46 -5.39 3.66 8.90
C ILE A 46 -6.13 4.53 7.88
N GLN A 47 -7.26 5.11 8.27
CA GLN A 47 -8.06 5.95 7.40
C GLN A 47 -7.26 7.14 6.86
N LYS A 48 -6.37 7.75 7.66
CA LYS A 48 -5.48 8.82 7.18
C LYS A 48 -4.52 8.37 6.07
N ILE A 49 -4.02 7.14 6.13
CA ILE A 49 -3.15 6.59 5.09
C ILE A 49 -3.96 6.33 3.81
N LEU A 50 -5.18 5.80 3.95
CA LEU A 50 -6.08 5.56 2.81
C LEU A 50 -6.53 6.88 2.14
N ASP A 51 -6.87 7.89 2.92
CA ASP A 51 -7.19 9.22 2.40
C ASP A 51 -5.99 9.86 1.70
N ALA A 52 -4.77 9.62 2.20
CA ALA A 52 -3.54 10.10 1.57
C ALA A 52 -3.20 9.35 0.27
N SER A 53 -3.48 8.04 0.17
CA SER A 53 -3.28 7.29 -1.08
C SER A 53 -4.29 7.68 -2.16
N ALA A 54 -5.48 8.14 -1.76
CA ALA A 54 -6.51 8.65 -2.68
C ALA A 54 -6.29 10.13 -3.08
N ASP A 55 -5.35 10.84 -2.47
CA ASP A 55 -5.09 12.25 -2.77
C ASP A 55 -4.20 12.40 -4.02
N GLU A 56 -4.83 12.75 -5.15
CA GLU A 56 -4.15 13.00 -6.43
C GLU A 56 -3.12 14.15 -6.40
N LYS A 57 -3.07 14.95 -5.32
CA LYS A 57 -2.07 16.01 -5.13
C LYS A 57 -0.85 15.54 -4.35
N LEU A 58 -0.93 14.37 -3.71
CA LEU A 58 0.15 13.82 -2.92
C LEU A 58 1.12 13.10 -3.85
N THR A 59 2.40 13.43 -3.74
CA THR A 59 3.43 12.72 -4.50
C THR A 59 3.79 11.40 -3.81
N GLU A 60 4.33 10.44 -4.58
CA GLU A 60 4.82 9.16 -4.04
C GLU A 60 5.81 9.37 -2.87
N ASP A 61 6.75 10.31 -3.01
CA ASP A 61 7.71 10.71 -1.97
C ASP A 61 7.05 11.24 -0.68
N GLU A 62 5.90 11.90 -0.81
CA GLU A 62 5.14 12.41 0.34
C GLU A 62 4.34 11.29 1.00
N PHE A 63 3.80 10.37 0.18
CA PHE A 63 3.10 9.18 0.67
C PHE A 63 4.05 8.30 1.47
N ASP A 64 5.24 8.02 0.94
CA ASP A 64 6.27 7.22 1.58
C ASP A 64 6.66 7.78 2.95
N LYS A 65 6.87 9.10 3.04
CA LYS A 65 7.16 9.75 4.33
C LYS A 65 6.02 9.59 5.33
N LEU A 66 4.78 9.68 4.86
CA LEU A 66 3.59 9.55 5.70
C LEU A 66 3.48 8.13 6.25
N VAL A 67 3.70 7.13 5.40
CA VAL A 67 3.74 5.71 5.78
C VAL A 67 4.91 5.43 6.74
N ASP A 68 6.09 5.95 6.47
CA ASP A 68 7.26 5.80 7.35
C ASP A 68 7.03 6.40 8.73
N GLU A 69 6.52 7.65 8.81
CA GLU A 69 6.19 8.29 10.09
C GLU A 69 5.11 7.50 10.85
N PHE A 70 4.13 6.98 10.11
CA PHE A 70 3.07 6.16 10.67
C PHE A 70 3.60 4.84 11.25
N ILE A 71 4.44 4.13 10.50
CA ILE A 71 5.09 2.91 10.98
C ILE A 71 5.98 3.20 12.19
N LEU A 72 6.80 4.26 12.15
CA LEU A 72 7.68 4.65 13.26
C LEU A 72 6.93 4.99 14.54
N LYS A 73 5.76 5.64 14.45
CA LYS A 73 4.94 5.97 15.62
C LYS A 73 4.30 4.74 16.27
N ASN A 74 3.98 3.72 15.47
CA ASN A 74 3.21 2.57 15.92
C ASN A 74 4.04 1.29 16.12
N LYS A 75 5.28 1.23 15.62
CA LYS A 75 6.28 0.22 16.02
C LYS A 75 6.65 0.45 17.49
N LYS A 76 5.90 -0.17 18.39
CA LYS A 76 6.25 -0.34 19.81
C LYS A 76 6.97 -1.65 20.06
#